data_AF-A0A934G6P6-F1
#
_entry.id   AF-A0A934G6P6-F1
#
_cell.length_a   1.000
_cell.length_b   1.000
_cell.length_c   1.000
_cell.angle_alpha   90.00
_cell.angle_beta   90.00
_cell.angle_gamma   90.00
#
_symmetry.space_group_name_H-M   'P 1'
#
loop_
_entity.id
_entity.type
_entity.pdbx_description
1 polymer ?
#
loop_
_entity_poly.entity_id
_entity_poly.type
_entity_poly.pdbx_seq_one_letter_code
_entity_poly.pdbx_strand_id
1 'polypeptide(L)' 'MILTLDAKRRLTVPAGLAPASPGDVFDARFDAEENELVFRRIAGAGDWLAVLSECPVSMDDLPRRRREPARRRRI' A
#
# COMPACT_ATOMS: atom_id res chain seq x y z
N MET A 1 -7.24 -11.13 -26.01
CA MET A 1 -7.06 -9.69 -26.25
C MET A 1 -5.58 -9.40 -26.29
N ILE A 2 -5.08 -8.69 -27.30
CA ILE A 2 -3.64 -8.39 -27.45
C ILE A 2 -3.38 -7.00 -26.86
N LEU A 3 -2.36 -6.89 -26.00
CA LEU A 3 -1.90 -5.63 -25.44
C LEU A 3 -0.59 -5.23 -26.11
N THR A 4 -0.45 -3.95 -26.42
CA THR A 4 0.78 -3.39 -27.00
C THR A 4 1.37 -2.39 -26.03
N LEU A 5 2.69 -2.46 -25.85
CA LEU A 5 3.43 -1.46 -25.08
C LEU A 5 3.37 -0.12 -25.82
N ASP A 6 3.05 0.94 -25.09
CA ASP A 6 3.17 2.29 -25.64
C ASP A 6 4.65 2.71 -25.78
N ALA A 7 4.88 3.88 -26.39
CA ALA A 7 6.22 4.44 -26.56
C ALA A 7 6.98 4.70 -25.25
N LYS A 8 6.26 4.75 -24.11
CA LYS A 8 6.80 4.95 -22.76
C LYS A 8 6.89 3.64 -21.98
N ARG A 9 6.72 2.49 -22.64
CA ARG A 9 6.72 1.14 -22.07
C ARG A 9 5.63 0.92 -21.01
N ARG A 10 4.46 1.52 -21.21
CA ARG A 10 3.28 1.32 -20.35
C ARG A 10 2.34 0.32 -21.00
N LEU A 11 1.78 -0.58 -20.19
CA LEU A 11 0.71 -1.49 -20.57
C LEU A 11 -0.61 -0.94 -20.02
N THR A 12 -1.59 -0.73 -20.90
CA THR A 12 -2.95 -0.37 -20.48
C THR A 12 -3.76 -1.63 -20.33
N VAL A 13 -4.22 -1.92 -19.11
CA VAL A 13 -5.05 -3.09 -18.81
C VAL A 13 -6.51 -2.67 -18.84
N PRO A 14 -7.35 -3.25 -19.71
CA PRO A 14 -8.78 -2.96 -19.74
C PRO A 14 -9.47 -3.41 -18.45
N ALA A 15 -10.39 -2.58 -17.96
CA ALA A 15 -11.09 -2.81 -16.68
C ALA A 15 -11.87 -4.13 -16.64
N GLY A 16 -12.36 -4.62 -17.80
CA GLY A 16 -13.04 -5.90 -17.90
C GLY A 16 -12.12 -7.12 -17.79
N LEU A 17 -10.80 -6.96 -17.97
CA LEU A 17 -9.82 -8.03 -17.79
C LEU A 17 -9.35 -8.11 -16.34
N ALA A 18 -9.01 -6.97 -15.75
CA ALA A 18 -8.65 -6.87 -14.35
C ALA A 18 -9.14 -5.52 -13.78
N PRO A 19 -10.03 -5.51 -12.78
CA PRO A 19 -10.53 -4.29 -12.19
C PRO A 19 -9.42 -3.62 -11.36
N ALA A 20 -8.83 -2.55 -11.86
CA ALA A 20 -7.81 -1.77 -11.15
C ALA A 20 -8.31 -0.35 -10.88
N SER A 21 -7.93 0.21 -9.73
CA SER A 21 -8.19 1.58 -9.35
C SER A 21 -6.90 2.40 -9.38
N PRO A 22 -6.98 3.73 -9.60
CA PRO A 22 -5.82 4.61 -9.43
C PRO A 22 -5.20 4.41 -8.05
N GLY A 23 -3.89 4.15 -8.00
CA GLY A 23 -3.15 3.90 -6.75
C GLY A 23 -2.97 2.43 -6.40
N ASP A 24 -3.60 1.48 -7.10
CA ASP A 24 -3.27 0.07 -6.98
C ASP A 24 -1.80 -0.18 -7.37
N VAL A 25 -1.09 -0.94 -6.55
CA VAL A 25 0.31 -1.30 -6.78
C VAL A 25 0.41 -2.78 -7.10
N PHE A 26 1.25 -3.13 -8.06
CA PHE A 26 1.49 -4.50 -8.47
C PHE A 26 2.98 -4.81 -8.38
N ASP A 27 3.28 -5.97 -7.82
CA ASP A 27 4.58 -6.61 -7.97
C ASP A 27 4.64 -7.21 -9.38
N ALA A 28 5.69 -6.89 -10.14
CA ALA A 28 5.85 -7.32 -11.52
C ALA A 28 7.09 -8.21 -11.62
N ARG A 29 6.89 -9.45 -12.07
CA ARG A 29 7.97 -10.41 -12.34
C ARG A 29 7.92 -10.90 -13.78
N PHE A 30 9.08 -11.13 -14.36
CA PHE A 30 9.20 -11.84 -15.63
C PHE A 30 9.45 -13.32 -15.34
N ASP A 31 8.64 -14.17 -15.94
CA ASP A 31 8.78 -15.62 -15.94
C ASP A 31 9.47 -16.04 -17.24
N ALA A 32 10.73 -16.45 -17.14
CA ALA A 32 11.55 -16.74 -18.32
C ALA A 32 11.21 -18.08 -18.97
N GLU A 33 10.65 -19.04 -18.22
CA GLU A 33 10.28 -20.35 -18.74
C GLU A 33 9.03 -20.24 -19.61
N GLU A 34 8.02 -19.53 -19.11
CA GLU A 34 6.75 -19.31 -19.82
C GLU A 34 6.79 -18.06 -20.74
N ASN A 35 7.86 -17.26 -20.65
CA ASN A 35 8.01 -15.97 -21.35
C ASN A 35 6.85 -15.00 -21.05
N GLU A 36 6.47 -14.89 -19.78
CA GLU A 36 5.32 -14.12 -19.32
C GLU A 36 5.69 -12.96 -18.38
N LEU A 37 4.90 -11.89 -18.40
CA LEU A 37 4.92 -10.87 -17.37
C LEU A 37 3.77 -11.11 -16.40
N VAL A 38 4.11 -11.44 -15.16
CA VAL A 38 3.14 -11.72 -14.09
C VAL A 38 3.05 -10.52 -13.17
N PHE A 39 1.84 -9.95 -13.07
CA PHE A 39 1.52 -8.83 -12.18
C PHE A 39 0.70 -9.33 -11.00
N ARG A 40 1.28 -9.34 -9.80
CA ARG A 40 0.58 -9.68 -8.56
C ARG A 40 0.17 -8.40 -7.85
N ARG A 41 -1.12 -8.22 -7.57
CA ARG A 41 -1.58 -7.07 -6.79
C ARG A 41 -0.95 -7.10 -5.40
N ILE A 42 -0.28 -6.02 -5.01
CA ILE A 42 0.08 -5.76 -3.64
C ILE A 42 -1.15 -5.06 -3.06
N ALA A 43 -1.82 -5.70 -2.10
CA ALA A 43 -2.88 -5.01 -1.37
C ALA A 43 -2.29 -3.68 -0.89
N GLY A 44 -2.91 -2.56 -1.29
CA GLY A 44 -2.50 -1.24 -0.82
C GLY A 44 -2.35 -1.33 0.70
N ALA A 45 -1.25 -0.81 1.23
CA ALA A 45 -0.90 -0.90 2.65
C ALA A 45 -2.20 -0.82 3.45
N GLY A 46 -2.61 -1.94 4.07
CA GLY A 46 -3.93 -2.06 4.67
C GLY A 46 -4.20 -0.84 5.52
N ASP A 47 -5.46 -0.40 5.60
CA ASP A 47 -5.81 0.84 6.30
C ASP A 47 -5.17 0.83 7.70
N TRP A 48 -4.04 1.52 7.83
CA TRP A 48 -3.27 1.49 9.06
C TRP A 48 -4.09 2.11 10.18
N LEU A 49 -5.06 2.96 9.85
CA LEU A 49 -6.03 3.46 10.82
C LEU A 49 -6.99 2.37 11.26
N ALA A 50 -7.51 1.54 10.36
CA ALA A 50 -8.30 0.37 10.73
C ALA A 50 -7.49 -0.59 11.62
N VAL A 51 -6.25 -0.91 11.25
CA VAL A 51 -5.35 -1.75 12.06
C VAL A 51 -5.11 -1.14 13.44
N LEU A 52 -4.86 0.17 13.53
CA LEU A 52 -4.68 0.86 14.80
C LEU A 52 -5.98 0.91 15.62
N SER A 53 -7.14 1.01 14.98
CA SER A 53 -8.44 1.02 15.64
C SER A 53 -8.83 -0.34 16.24
N GLU A 54 -8.30 -1.43 15.68
CA GLU A 54 -8.48 -2.79 16.19
C GLU A 54 -7.50 -3.14 17.32
N CYS A 55 -6.57 -2.23 17.67
CA CYS A 55 -5.61 -2.47 18.73
C CYS A 55 -6.35 -2.66 20.08
N PRO A 56 -6.22 -3.82 20.75
CA PRO A 56 -6.91 -4.08 22.01
C PRO A 56 -6.28 -3.35 23.21
N VAL A 57 -5.11 -2.74 23.01
CA VAL A 57 -4.37 -2.01 24.03
C VAL A 57 -4.89 -0.57 24.07
N SER A 58 -5.23 -0.11 25.26
CA SER A 58 -5.64 1.28 25.45
C SER A 58 -4.50 2.23 25.08
N MET A 59 -4.81 3.33 24.41
CA MET A 59 -3.86 4.42 24.15
C MET A 59 -3.32 5.06 25.44
N ASP A 60 -4.02 4.86 26.57
CA ASP A 60 -3.61 5.30 27.90
C ASP A 60 -2.68 4.33 28.61
N ASP A 61 -2.43 3.14 28.05
CA ASP A 61 -1.47 2.15 28.58
C ASP A 61 -0.03 2.57 28.24
N LEU A 62 0.31 3.80 28.60
CA LEU A 62 1.64 4.36 28.43
C LEU A 62 2.45 4.11 29.70
N PRO A 63 3.71 3.66 29.58
CA PRO A 63 4.57 3.50 30.74
C PRO A 63 4.75 4.84 31.45
N ARG A 64 4.86 4.77 32.78
CA ARG A 64 5.05 5.96 33.62
C ARG A 64 6.22 6.78 33.09
N ARG A 65 5.92 7.98 32.61
CA ARG A 65 6.93 8.87 32.05
C ARG A 65 7.87 9.31 33.18
N ARG A 66 9.18 9.08 33.02
CA ARG A 66 10.19 9.44 34.04
C ARG A 66 10.27 10.94 34.32
N ARG A 67 9.87 11.78 33.35
CA ARG A 67 9.85 13.24 33.45
C ARG A 67 8.68 13.81 32.67
N GLU A 68 8.00 14.81 33.22
CA GLU A 68 6.99 15.58 32.50
C GLU A 68 7.63 16.36 31.33
N PRO A 69 6.94 16.50 30.19
CA PRO A 69 7.40 17.36 29.12
C PRO A 69 7.42 18.82 29.61
N ALA A 70 8.41 19.59 29.15
CA ALA A 70 8.47 21.01 29.47
C ALA A 70 7.18 21.69 29.03
N ARG A 71 6.46 22.34 29.96
CA ARG A 71 5.27 23.12 29.63
C ARG A 71 5.71 24.23 28.68
N ARG A 72 5.16 24.22 27.46
CA ARG A 72 5.30 25.34 26.53
C ARG A 72 4.85 26.60 27.26
N ARG A 73 5.74 27.58 27.39
CA ARG A 73 5.34 28.93 27.80
C ARG A 73 4.37 29.44 26.75
N ARG A 74 3.16 29.83 27.17
CA ARG A 74 2.27 30.65 26.35
C ARG A 74 3.03 31.95 26.06
N ILE A 75 3.22 32.23 24.77
CA ILE A 75 3.61 33.57 24.27
C ILE A 75 2.31 34.37 24.18
#